data_AF-A0A1V9ZD42-F1
#
_entry.id   AF-A0A1V9ZD42-F1
#
_cell.length_a   1.000
_cell.length_b   1.000
_cell.length_c   1.000
_cell.angle_alpha   90.00
_cell.angle_beta   90.00
_cell.angle_gamma   90.00
#
_symmetry.space_group_name_H-M   'P 1'
#
loop_
_entity.id
_entity.type
_entity.pdbx_description
1 polymer ?
#
loop_
_entity_poly.entity_id
_entity_poly.type
_entity_poly.pdbx_seq_one_letter_code
_entity_poly.pdbx_strand_id
1 'polypeptide(L)'
;MRFLVFVLALVASVCFGQQDLHDTQCPLCAMDVIPSLNQSFKGNQAVYACEMAGHLETLANPASNVLRGAVALSGSTLEPPYTRAHMGCPVCGSTDLKYSMRWGSQGNQKLYTCSKEHADMILADQKKYYVDNGVQLESNGFCKHASVMFDGFQSSVHSTCVKLFFQPWVLNSSVKYAFGFIGIVCMGILLEWLGEYREEVEKKFLDKYGITQSMDQEATLHDNSQPSQAPLLVSTAASSLIQPTTKIIQQKTIKLPLWCTIVLSVLYMIALTMGYLIMLVAMLYETGLFIAAILGLGIGFYLFKETEQDEMSGNIDPCCST
;
A
#
# COMPACT_ATOMS: atom_id res chain seq x y z
N MET A 1 36.35 26.87 -29.33
CA MET A 1 35.58 25.90 -30.12
C MET A 1 36.12 24.46 -30.02
N ARG A 2 37.44 24.22 -30.15
CA ARG A 2 38.03 22.87 -29.99
C ARG A 2 37.89 22.26 -28.59
N PHE A 3 37.91 23.09 -27.54
CA PHE A 3 37.72 22.65 -26.14
C PHE A 3 36.28 22.19 -25.86
N LEU A 4 35.28 22.86 -26.46
CA LEU A 4 33.86 22.52 -26.29
C LEU A 4 33.52 21.19 -26.99
N VAL A 5 34.13 20.92 -28.14
CA VAL A 5 34.00 19.64 -28.86
C VAL A 5 34.69 18.50 -28.11
N PHE A 6 35.83 18.76 -27.45
CA PHE A 6 36.50 17.76 -26.61
C PHE A 6 35.68 17.43 -25.35
N VAL A 7 35.03 18.42 -24.73
CA VAL A 7 34.14 18.20 -23.57
C VAL A 7 32.85 17.47 -23.99
N LEU A 8 32.25 17.82 -25.14
CA LEU A 8 31.09 17.08 -25.67
C LEU A 8 31.44 15.65 -26.10
N ALA A 9 32.64 15.42 -26.64
CA ALA A 9 33.13 14.07 -26.95
C ALA A 9 33.47 13.25 -25.69
N LEU A 10 34.04 13.88 -24.66
CA LEU A 10 34.30 13.24 -23.36
C LEU A 10 33.00 12.93 -22.60
N VAL A 11 31.99 13.80 -22.67
CA VAL A 11 30.67 13.56 -22.06
C VAL A 11 29.90 12.48 -22.84
N ALA A 12 30.05 12.39 -24.16
CA ALA A 12 29.44 11.33 -24.97
C ALA A 12 30.11 9.95 -24.78
N SER A 13 31.38 9.89 -24.35
CA SER A 13 32.12 8.63 -24.16
C SER A 13 31.90 7.94 -22.81
N VAL A 14 31.14 8.51 -21.86
CA VAL A 14 30.94 7.90 -20.53
C VAL A 14 29.58 7.24 -20.34
N CYS A 15 28.72 7.21 -21.37
CA CYS A 15 27.59 6.27 -21.37
C CYS A 15 28.09 4.86 -21.75
N PHE A 16 28.88 4.25 -20.87
CA PHE A 16 29.08 2.80 -20.85
C PHE A 16 27.73 2.16 -20.49
N GLY A 17 26.88 1.95 -21.49
CA GLY A 17 25.68 1.13 -21.34
C GLY A 17 26.11 -0.29 -21.00
N GLN A 18 25.98 -0.68 -19.73
CA GLN A 18 26.27 -2.04 -19.28
C GLN A 18 25.21 -3.05 -19.75
N GLN A 19 23.97 -2.61 -19.99
CA GLN A 19 22.87 -3.39 -20.57
C GLN A 19 21.75 -2.45 -21.03
N ASP A 20 20.86 -2.91 -21.89
CA ASP A 20 19.69 -2.16 -22.32
C ASP A 20 18.57 -2.24 -21.26
N LEU A 21 18.35 -1.14 -20.52
CA LEU A 21 17.43 -1.14 -19.38
C LEU A 21 15.97 -1.31 -19.79
N HIS A 22 15.58 -0.96 -21.01
CA HIS A 22 14.19 -1.08 -21.47
C HIS A 22 13.73 -2.54 -21.55
N ASP A 23 14.64 -3.45 -21.90
CA ASP A 23 14.35 -4.87 -22.01
C ASP A 23 14.80 -5.64 -20.77
N THR A 24 15.24 -4.96 -19.70
CA THR A 24 15.79 -5.61 -18.50
C THR A 24 14.69 -5.85 -17.46
N GLN A 25 14.54 -7.11 -17.04
CA GLN A 25 13.56 -7.54 -16.04
C GLN A 25 14.21 -8.00 -14.74
N CYS A 26 13.55 -7.75 -13.61
CA CYS A 26 14.00 -8.14 -12.29
C CYS A 26 14.13 -9.68 -12.17
N PRO A 27 15.24 -10.21 -11.64
CA PRO A 27 15.48 -11.66 -11.58
C PRO A 27 14.57 -12.46 -10.64
N LEU A 28 13.85 -11.78 -9.75
CA LEU A 28 13.01 -12.41 -8.74
C LEU A 28 11.54 -12.48 -9.16
N CYS A 29 11.03 -11.45 -9.84
CA CYS A 29 9.60 -11.32 -10.17
C CYS A 29 9.28 -11.00 -11.63
N ALA A 30 10.31 -10.85 -12.50
CA ALA A 30 10.16 -10.48 -13.91
C ALA A 30 9.42 -9.15 -14.18
N MET A 31 9.31 -8.25 -13.20
CA MET A 31 8.88 -6.86 -13.42
C MET A 31 10.02 -5.98 -13.96
N ASP A 32 9.66 -4.86 -14.59
CA ASP A 32 10.62 -3.89 -15.11
C ASP A 32 11.51 -3.31 -14.01
N VAL A 33 12.80 -3.12 -14.34
CA VAL A 33 13.79 -2.64 -13.38
C VAL A 33 13.84 -1.11 -13.32
N ILE A 34 14.34 -0.58 -12.20
CA ILE A 34 14.61 0.84 -12.07
C ILE A 34 16.12 1.11 -12.23
N PRO A 35 16.54 2.03 -13.12
CA PRO A 35 17.95 2.34 -13.35
C PRO A 35 18.74 2.72 -12.09
N SER A 36 18.09 3.39 -11.15
CA SER A 36 18.70 3.83 -9.89
C SER A 36 18.88 2.71 -8.86
N LEU A 37 18.30 1.53 -9.08
CA LEU A 37 18.32 0.41 -8.14
C LEU A 37 19.17 -0.73 -8.71
N ASN A 38 20.48 -0.57 -8.59
CA ASN A 38 21.46 -1.51 -9.14
C ASN A 38 22.53 -1.91 -8.13
N GLN A 39 23.14 -3.06 -8.39
CA GLN A 39 24.32 -3.55 -7.70
C GLN A 39 25.36 -3.90 -8.77
N SER A 40 26.53 -3.27 -8.67
CA SER A 40 27.58 -3.40 -9.68
C SER A 40 28.62 -4.46 -9.33
N PHE A 41 29.17 -5.08 -10.37
CA PHE A 41 30.21 -6.10 -10.31
C PHE A 41 31.46 -5.64 -11.05
N LYS A 42 32.59 -6.23 -10.67
CA LYS A 42 33.85 -6.06 -11.40
C LYS A 42 33.66 -6.48 -12.87
N GLY A 43 34.43 -5.88 -13.77
CA GLY A 43 34.29 -6.16 -15.20
C GLY A 43 33.10 -5.46 -15.87
N ASN A 44 32.62 -4.34 -15.31
CA ASN A 44 31.58 -3.51 -15.91
C ASN A 44 30.25 -4.24 -16.14
N GLN A 45 29.83 -5.06 -15.18
CA GLN A 45 28.54 -5.74 -15.16
C GLN A 45 27.72 -5.26 -13.96
N ALA A 46 26.40 -5.28 -14.05
CA ALA A 46 25.52 -4.92 -12.94
C ALA A 46 24.24 -5.74 -12.97
N VAL A 47 23.65 -5.94 -11.81
CA VAL A 47 22.29 -6.47 -11.66
C VAL A 47 21.37 -5.35 -11.21
N TYR A 48 20.20 -5.27 -11.82
CA TYR A 48 19.16 -4.28 -11.55
C TYR A 48 17.94 -4.96 -10.92
N ALA A 49 17.24 -4.24 -10.05
CA ALA A 49 16.05 -4.76 -9.38
C ALA A 49 14.84 -3.85 -9.62
N CYS A 50 13.64 -4.37 -9.35
CA CYS A 50 12.42 -3.57 -9.28
C CYS A 50 12.25 -2.95 -7.87
N GLU A 51 11.44 -1.90 -7.78
CA GLU A 51 11.21 -1.13 -6.54
C GLU A 51 10.17 -1.79 -5.61
N MET A 52 10.28 -3.10 -5.38
CA MET A 52 9.33 -3.83 -4.51
C MET A 52 10.04 -4.91 -3.69
N ALA A 53 9.58 -5.09 -2.46
CA ALA A 53 9.91 -6.21 -1.57
C ALA A 53 11.43 -6.45 -1.37
N GLY A 54 12.24 -5.39 -1.35
CA GLY A 54 13.67 -5.51 -1.06
C GLY A 54 14.44 -6.44 -2.00
N HIS A 55 14.02 -6.54 -3.26
CA HIS A 55 14.63 -7.45 -4.23
C HIS A 55 16.12 -7.16 -4.46
N LEU A 56 16.53 -5.89 -4.42
CA LEU A 56 17.94 -5.54 -4.56
C LEU A 56 18.76 -6.04 -3.38
N GLU A 57 18.25 -5.91 -2.16
CA GLU A 57 18.91 -6.38 -0.94
C GLU A 57 19.09 -7.89 -0.98
N THR A 58 18.08 -8.62 -1.45
CA THR A 58 18.16 -10.07 -1.64
C THR A 58 19.21 -10.44 -2.69
N LEU A 59 19.30 -9.70 -3.80
CA LEU A 59 20.30 -9.92 -4.86
C LEU A 59 21.72 -9.53 -4.42
N ALA A 60 21.85 -8.49 -3.60
CA ALA A 60 23.13 -8.02 -3.07
C ALA A 60 23.60 -8.84 -1.87
N ASN A 61 22.70 -9.56 -1.18
CA ASN A 61 23.05 -10.40 -0.05
C ASN A 61 23.63 -11.74 -0.54
N PRO A 62 24.92 -12.05 -0.32
CA PRO A 62 25.51 -13.30 -0.77
C PRO A 62 24.90 -14.55 -0.11
N ALA A 63 24.24 -14.41 1.05
CA ALA A 63 23.61 -15.53 1.75
C ALA A 63 22.32 -16.02 1.08
N SER A 64 21.74 -15.26 0.14
CA SER A 64 20.47 -15.59 -0.50
C SER A 64 20.58 -16.69 -1.56
N ASN A 65 21.81 -17.07 -1.97
CA ASN A 65 22.09 -18.10 -2.99
C ASN A 65 21.27 -17.91 -4.30
N VAL A 66 21.00 -16.65 -4.67
CA VAL A 66 20.17 -16.33 -5.84
C VAL A 66 20.91 -16.54 -7.16
N LEU A 67 22.24 -16.44 -7.15
CA LEU A 67 23.07 -16.70 -8.33
C LEU A 67 23.18 -18.20 -8.59
N ARG A 68 22.80 -18.64 -9.79
CA ARG A 68 22.83 -20.04 -10.21
C ARG A 68 24.13 -20.40 -10.92
N GLY A 69 24.40 -21.71 -10.99
CA GLY A 69 25.57 -22.28 -11.65
C GLY A 69 25.77 -21.84 -13.10
N ALA A 70 27.01 -21.92 -13.57
CA ALA A 70 27.39 -21.53 -14.92
C ALA A 70 26.81 -22.46 -15.98
N VAL A 71 26.25 -21.85 -17.03
CA VAL A 71 25.79 -22.50 -18.25
C VAL A 71 26.66 -22.00 -19.41
N ALA A 72 27.22 -22.93 -20.19
CA ALA A 72 28.01 -22.61 -21.37
C ALA A 72 27.12 -21.94 -22.44
N LEU A 73 27.66 -20.92 -23.11
CA LEU A 73 26.96 -20.25 -24.19
C LEU A 73 27.07 -21.07 -25.47
N SER A 74 25.94 -21.29 -26.15
CA SER A 74 25.88 -22.01 -27.44
C SER A 74 26.37 -21.17 -28.63
N GLY A 75 26.99 -20.00 -28.40
CA GLY A 75 27.52 -19.08 -29.40
C GLY A 75 28.15 -17.82 -28.76
N SER A 76 28.89 -17.02 -29.53
CA SER A 76 29.55 -15.79 -29.06
C SER A 76 28.63 -14.56 -28.99
N THR A 77 27.33 -14.74 -29.25
CA THR A 77 26.36 -13.65 -29.30
C THR A 77 25.67 -13.48 -27.95
N LEU A 78 25.82 -12.29 -27.35
CA LEU A 78 25.14 -11.91 -26.12
C LEU A 78 23.63 -11.76 -26.39
N GLU A 79 22.80 -12.41 -25.57
CA GLU A 79 21.34 -12.31 -25.65
C GLU A 79 20.86 -10.96 -25.08
N PRO A 80 19.71 -10.41 -25.55
CA PRO A 80 19.09 -9.25 -24.91
C PRO A 80 18.89 -9.49 -23.40
N PRO A 81 19.18 -8.51 -22.52
CA PRO A 81 19.45 -7.08 -22.78
C PRO A 81 20.93 -6.71 -23.05
N TYR A 82 21.83 -7.68 -23.27
CA TYR A 82 23.28 -7.46 -23.33
C TYR A 82 23.85 -7.30 -24.75
N THR A 83 23.02 -7.19 -25.77
CA THR A 83 23.44 -7.16 -27.20
C THR A 83 24.43 -6.04 -27.53
N ARG A 84 24.37 -4.90 -26.82
CA ARG A 84 25.23 -3.72 -27.01
C ARG A 84 26.16 -3.46 -25.82
N ALA A 85 26.29 -4.42 -24.90
CA ALA A 85 26.99 -4.24 -23.64
C ALA A 85 28.50 -4.49 -23.78
N HIS A 86 29.32 -3.57 -23.28
CA HIS A 86 30.77 -3.76 -23.15
C HIS A 86 31.11 -4.30 -21.76
N MET A 87 31.12 -5.63 -21.64
CA MET A 87 31.33 -6.36 -20.39
C MET A 87 32.62 -7.16 -20.42
N GLY A 88 33.28 -7.30 -19.26
CA GLY A 88 34.42 -8.17 -19.06
C GLY A 88 34.20 -9.12 -17.88
N CYS A 89 34.97 -10.19 -17.80
CA CYS A 89 34.87 -11.14 -16.70
C CYS A 89 35.21 -10.45 -15.35
N PRO A 90 34.41 -10.62 -14.28
CA PRO A 90 34.65 -9.97 -12.99
C PRO A 90 35.96 -10.36 -12.29
N VAL A 91 36.54 -11.51 -12.66
CA VAL A 91 37.76 -12.03 -12.06
C VAL A 91 39.01 -11.49 -12.75
N CYS A 92 39.06 -11.55 -14.09
CA CYS A 92 40.29 -11.28 -14.87
C CYS A 92 40.16 -10.13 -15.89
N GLY A 93 38.95 -9.61 -16.13
CA GLY A 93 38.69 -8.54 -17.10
C GLY A 93 38.68 -8.97 -18.57
N SER A 94 38.83 -10.27 -18.90
CA SER A 94 38.74 -10.75 -20.28
C SER A 94 37.36 -10.46 -20.90
N THR A 95 37.34 -9.99 -22.14
CA THR A 95 36.12 -9.72 -22.92
C THR A 95 35.59 -10.95 -23.66
N ASP A 96 36.34 -12.06 -23.67
CA ASP A 96 35.90 -13.34 -24.25
C ASP A 96 35.03 -14.10 -23.25
N LEU A 97 33.71 -13.84 -23.28
CA LEU A 97 32.72 -14.39 -22.37
C LEU A 97 32.13 -15.69 -22.93
N LYS A 98 32.33 -16.80 -22.23
CA LYS A 98 31.91 -18.16 -22.68
C LYS A 98 30.85 -18.80 -21.81
N TYR A 99 30.69 -18.30 -20.59
CA TYR A 99 29.77 -18.84 -19.59
C TYR A 99 28.85 -17.73 -19.09
N SER A 100 27.60 -18.10 -18.79
CA SER A 100 26.62 -17.22 -18.17
C SER A 100 26.05 -17.86 -16.91
N MET A 101 25.86 -17.06 -15.88
CA MET A 101 25.19 -17.42 -14.63
C MET A 101 23.87 -16.67 -14.57
N ARG A 102 22.78 -17.36 -14.28
CA ARG A 102 21.46 -16.74 -14.16
C ARG A 102 21.22 -16.26 -12.74
N TRP A 103 20.56 -15.11 -12.61
CA TRP A 103 20.05 -14.62 -11.35
C TRP A 103 18.64 -15.17 -11.13
N GLY A 104 18.37 -15.72 -9.94
CA GLY A 104 17.03 -16.11 -9.52
C GLY A 104 16.37 -17.16 -10.40
N SER A 105 15.07 -17.32 -10.18
CA SER A 105 14.20 -18.22 -10.96
C SER A 105 13.56 -17.56 -12.16
N GLN A 106 13.50 -16.23 -12.17
CA GLN A 106 12.76 -15.42 -13.13
C GLN A 106 13.67 -14.39 -13.79
N GLY A 107 13.10 -13.57 -14.67
CA GLY A 107 13.80 -12.47 -15.34
C GLY A 107 14.84 -12.94 -16.37
N ASN A 108 15.51 -11.97 -16.99
CA ASN A 108 16.41 -12.19 -18.13
C ASN A 108 17.85 -11.70 -17.88
N GLN A 109 18.16 -11.27 -16.67
CA GLN A 109 19.50 -10.81 -16.31
C GLN A 109 20.46 -11.97 -16.03
N LYS A 110 21.69 -11.82 -16.48
CA LYS A 110 22.74 -12.83 -16.39
C LYS A 110 24.08 -12.18 -16.08
N LEU A 111 24.91 -12.89 -15.32
CA LEU A 111 26.31 -12.53 -15.08
C LEU A 111 27.21 -13.39 -15.97
N TYR A 112 28.10 -12.76 -16.73
CA TYR A 112 28.94 -13.44 -17.71
C TYR A 112 30.38 -13.62 -17.23
N THR A 113 30.97 -14.77 -17.54
CA THR A 113 32.37 -15.11 -17.23
C THR A 113 33.10 -15.74 -18.42
N CYS A 114 34.43 -15.67 -18.40
CA CYS A 114 35.25 -16.23 -19.46
C CYS A 114 35.50 -17.75 -19.33
N SER A 115 35.37 -18.30 -18.13
CA SER A 115 35.56 -19.72 -17.86
C SER A 115 34.64 -20.24 -16.76
N LYS A 116 34.52 -21.57 -16.65
CA LYS A 116 33.72 -22.22 -15.60
C LYS A 116 34.33 -22.00 -14.22
N GLU A 117 35.66 -22.05 -14.12
CA GLU A 117 36.40 -21.84 -12.88
C GLU A 117 36.17 -20.43 -12.33
N HIS A 118 36.09 -19.43 -13.22
CA HIS A 118 35.79 -18.05 -12.82
C HIS A 118 34.37 -17.87 -12.32
N ALA A 119 33.41 -18.62 -12.87
CA ALA A 119 32.06 -18.64 -12.34
C ALA A 119 32.00 -19.30 -10.95
N ASP A 120 32.67 -20.44 -10.78
CA ASP A 120 32.72 -21.16 -9.50
C ASP A 120 33.39 -20.31 -8.40
N MET A 121 34.41 -19.52 -8.74
CA MET A 121 35.02 -18.55 -7.81
C MET A 121 34.05 -17.44 -7.38
N ILE A 122 33.17 -16.97 -8.27
CA ILE A 122 32.17 -15.95 -7.93
C ILE A 122 31.07 -16.56 -7.06
N LEU A 123 30.67 -17.81 -7.33
CA LEU A 123 29.70 -18.53 -6.51
C LEU A 123 30.21 -18.79 -5.10
N ALA A 124 31.52 -19.06 -4.95
CA ALA A 124 32.14 -19.29 -3.64
C ALA A 124 32.19 -18.03 -2.76
N ASP A 125 32.45 -16.85 -3.35
CA ASP A 125 32.49 -15.57 -2.62
C ASP A 125 32.05 -14.41 -3.52
N GLN A 126 30.73 -14.16 -3.58
CA GLN A 126 30.15 -13.08 -4.39
C GLN A 126 30.59 -11.71 -3.88
N LYS A 127 30.72 -11.54 -2.57
CA LYS A 127 31.00 -10.25 -1.92
C LYS A 127 32.32 -9.64 -2.40
N LYS A 128 33.33 -10.47 -2.67
CA LYS A 128 34.64 -10.05 -3.19
C LYS A 128 34.58 -9.38 -4.57
N TYR A 129 33.55 -9.69 -5.37
CA TYR A 129 33.41 -9.21 -6.75
C TYR A 129 32.38 -8.11 -6.91
N TYR A 130 31.62 -7.81 -5.86
CA TYR A 130 30.87 -6.56 -5.80
C TYR A 130 31.83 -5.39 -5.89
N VAL A 131 31.51 -4.46 -6.78
CA VAL A 131 32.08 -3.12 -6.69
C VAL A 131 31.17 -2.43 -5.70
N ASP A 132 31.74 -1.97 -4.59
CA ASP A 132 31.15 -0.88 -3.82
C ASP A 132 31.19 0.36 -4.71
N ASN A 133 30.40 0.35 -5.78
CA ASN A 133 29.94 1.57 -6.39
C ASN A 133 29.09 2.15 -5.28
N GLY A 134 29.68 3.08 -4.52
CA GLY A 134 28.90 3.99 -3.71
C GLY A 134 27.87 4.61 -4.63
N VAL A 135 26.67 4.02 -4.67
CA VAL A 135 25.44 4.76 -4.87
C VAL A 135 25.61 5.97 -3.99
N GLN A 136 25.76 7.14 -4.61
CA GLN A 136 26.38 8.33 -4.03
C GLN A 136 26.35 8.32 -2.50
N LEU A 137 27.49 7.88 -2.00
CA LEU A 137 27.80 7.71 -0.61
C LEU A 137 28.06 9.11 -0.05
N GLU A 138 27.01 9.90 0.19
CA GLU A 138 27.08 10.74 1.38
C GLU A 138 27.06 9.78 2.57
N SER A 139 28.26 9.47 3.06
CA SER A 139 28.59 8.64 4.22
C SER A 139 28.02 9.15 5.56
N ASN A 140 26.94 9.95 5.53
CA ASN A 140 26.17 10.43 6.68
C ASN A 140 24.69 9.99 6.62
N GLY A 141 24.28 9.20 5.62
CA GLY A 141 22.87 8.85 5.39
C GLY A 141 22.37 7.67 6.22
N PHE A 142 21.26 7.86 6.94
CA PHE A 142 20.55 6.88 7.77
C PHE A 142 20.11 5.60 7.03
N CYS A 143 20.02 5.62 5.70
CA CYS A 143 19.59 4.49 4.86
C CYS A 143 20.08 4.63 3.41
N LYS A 144 20.20 3.50 2.68
CA LYS A 144 20.88 3.42 1.36
C LYS A 144 19.94 3.59 0.16
N HIS A 145 18.75 2.99 0.22
CA HIS A 145 17.73 3.04 -0.84
C HIS A 145 16.35 3.20 -0.23
N ALA A 146 15.39 3.73 -0.99
CA ALA A 146 14.05 3.98 -0.50
C ALA A 146 13.01 3.09 -1.21
N SER A 147 12.15 2.43 -0.44
CA SER A 147 11.07 1.57 -0.92
C SER A 147 9.71 2.02 -0.37
N VAL A 148 8.65 1.71 -1.12
CA VAL A 148 7.26 1.90 -0.69
C VAL A 148 6.74 0.66 0.07
N MET A 149 7.33 -0.52 -0.16
CA MET A 149 6.85 -1.77 0.47
C MET A 149 8.03 -2.65 0.87
N PHE A 150 8.06 -3.06 2.13
CA PHE A 150 9.05 -4.01 2.65
C PHE A 150 8.59 -5.46 2.49
N ASP A 151 9.55 -6.39 2.50
CA ASP A 151 9.28 -7.83 2.47
C ASP A 151 8.91 -8.32 3.87
N GLY A 152 7.64 -8.12 4.22
CA GLY A 152 7.13 -8.35 5.57
C GLY A 152 7.58 -7.30 6.59
N PHE A 153 7.26 -7.53 7.87
CA PHE A 153 7.53 -6.58 8.94
C PHE A 153 9.04 -6.44 9.20
N GLN A 154 9.59 -5.31 8.78
CA GLN A 154 10.99 -4.97 8.97
C GLN A 154 11.12 -3.56 9.57
N SER A 155 12.27 -3.29 10.18
CA SER A 155 12.61 -1.96 10.70
C SER A 155 13.54 -1.24 9.72
N SER A 156 13.26 0.03 9.43
CA SER A 156 14.05 0.87 8.51
C SER A 156 15.39 1.34 9.08
N VAL A 157 15.69 1.01 10.33
CA VAL A 157 16.93 1.38 11.00
C VAL A 157 18.04 0.50 10.41
N HIS A 158 18.83 1.03 9.46
CA HIS A 158 20.04 0.47 8.79
C HIS A 158 19.89 -0.20 7.41
N SER A 159 18.68 -0.42 6.90
CA SER A 159 18.49 -1.09 5.60
C SER A 159 18.00 -0.10 4.53
N THR A 160 16.70 0.10 4.49
CA THR A 160 15.96 0.76 3.42
C THR A 160 15.05 1.85 4.00
N CYS A 161 15.10 3.03 3.41
CA CYS A 161 14.27 4.16 3.79
C CYS A 161 12.81 3.91 3.38
N VAL A 162 11.87 4.38 4.20
CA VAL A 162 10.45 4.39 3.83
C VAL A 162 10.14 5.59 2.94
N LYS A 163 9.36 5.38 1.88
CA LYS A 163 8.65 6.45 1.15
C LYS A 163 7.23 6.58 1.71
N LEU A 164 6.91 7.71 2.34
CA LEU A 164 5.62 7.94 2.97
C LEU A 164 4.68 8.71 2.03
N PHE A 165 3.60 8.07 1.58
CA PHE A 165 2.54 8.60 0.68
C PHE A 165 2.99 9.01 -0.72
N PHE A 166 4.06 9.79 -0.86
CA PHE A 166 4.53 10.34 -2.13
C PHE A 166 6.03 10.10 -2.33
N GLN A 167 6.47 10.01 -3.59
CA GLN A 167 7.88 9.78 -3.95
C GLN A 167 8.91 10.73 -3.30
N PRO A 168 8.67 12.06 -3.12
CA PRO A 168 9.66 12.93 -2.49
C PRO A 168 9.71 12.82 -0.95
N TRP A 169 8.72 12.18 -0.32
CA TRP A 169 8.62 12.06 1.13
C TRP A 169 9.39 10.82 1.62
N VAL A 170 10.72 10.89 1.50
CA VAL A 170 11.62 9.83 1.95
C VAL A 170 12.11 10.10 3.37
N LEU A 171 11.92 9.14 4.26
CA LEU A 171 12.38 9.18 5.65
C LEU A 171 13.88 8.83 5.71
N ASN A 172 14.74 9.73 5.22
CA ASN A 172 16.18 9.51 5.07
C ASN A 172 17.04 9.94 6.27
N SER A 173 16.43 10.30 7.39
CA SER A 173 17.11 10.71 8.63
C SER A 173 16.24 10.38 9.83
N SER A 174 16.84 10.13 10.99
CA SER A 174 16.12 9.87 12.25
C SER A 174 15.12 10.96 12.59
N VAL A 175 15.45 12.22 12.27
CA VAL A 175 14.54 13.36 12.50
C VAL A 175 13.31 13.27 11.60
N LYS A 176 13.50 13.01 10.30
CA LYS A 176 12.38 12.82 9.36
C LYS A 176 11.55 11.59 9.71
N TYR A 177 12.19 10.53 10.20
CA TYR A 177 11.50 9.36 10.70
C TYR A 177 10.64 9.69 11.92
N ALA A 178 11.17 10.44 12.90
CA ALA A 178 10.41 10.90 14.07
C ALA A 178 9.22 11.78 13.67
N PHE A 179 9.39 12.70 12.71
CA PHE A 179 8.28 13.49 12.17
C PHE A 179 7.23 12.62 11.47
N GLY A 180 7.66 11.61 10.71
CA GLY A 180 6.76 10.64 10.10
C GLY A 180 5.97 9.86 11.15
N PHE A 181 6.65 9.34 12.18
CA PHE A 181 6.03 8.62 13.30
C PHE A 181 4.98 9.48 14.01
N ILE A 182 5.34 10.69 14.42
CA ILE A 182 4.42 11.64 15.07
C ILE A 182 3.27 11.98 14.13
N GLY A 183 3.56 12.22 12.85
CA GLY A 183 2.56 12.49 11.82
C GLY A 183 1.52 11.39 11.71
N ILE A 184 1.92 10.12 11.73
CA ILE A 184 1.00 8.97 11.69
C ILE A 184 0.18 8.85 12.99
N VAL A 185 0.79 9.06 14.16
CA VAL A 185 0.06 9.10 15.43
C VAL A 185 -1.02 10.19 15.40
N CYS A 186 -0.64 11.41 15.02
CA CYS A 186 -1.58 12.53 14.88
C CYS A 186 -2.67 12.25 13.84
N MET A 187 -2.32 11.62 12.72
CA MET A 187 -3.28 11.22 11.68
C MET A 187 -4.34 10.25 12.23
N GLY A 188 -3.92 9.26 13.03
CA GLY A 188 -4.83 8.32 13.71
C GLY A 188 -5.76 9.01 14.70
N ILE A 189 -5.22 9.92 15.52
CA ILE A 189 -6.03 10.71 16.46
C ILE A 189 -7.06 11.57 15.69
N LEU A 190 -6.64 12.21 14.59
CA LEU A 190 -7.52 13.02 13.75
C LEU A 190 -8.61 12.20 13.06
N LEU A 191 -8.33 10.95 12.68
CA LEU A 191 -9.34 10.07 12.09
C LEU A 191 -10.48 9.80 13.08
N GLU A 192 -10.13 9.41 14.31
CA GLU A 192 -11.12 9.16 15.38
C GLU A 192 -11.90 10.44 15.73
N TRP A 193 -11.19 11.57 15.85
CA TRP A 193 -11.83 12.87 16.07
C TRP A 193 -12.84 13.24 14.97
N LEU A 194 -12.48 13.04 13.70
CA LEU A 194 -13.37 13.32 12.57
C LEU A 194 -14.60 12.40 12.56
N GLY A 195 -14.44 11.15 13.01
CA GLY A 195 -15.53 10.20 13.21
C GLY A 195 -16.55 10.72 14.22
N GLU A 196 -16.09 11.05 15.42
CA GLU A 196 -16.94 11.57 16.50
C GLU A 196 -17.57 12.92 16.13
N TYR A 197 -16.78 13.82 15.54
CA TYR A 197 -17.27 15.12 15.09
C TYR A 197 -18.38 14.99 14.05
N ARG A 198 -18.29 14.02 13.14
CA ARG A 198 -19.35 13.74 12.17
C ARG A 198 -20.64 13.32 12.88
N GLU A 199 -20.55 12.44 13.88
CA GLU A 199 -21.71 11.97 14.64
C GLU A 199 -22.36 13.11 15.45
N GLU A 200 -21.56 13.97 16.09
CA GLU A 200 -22.07 15.16 16.76
C GLU A 200 -22.79 16.12 15.81
N VAL A 201 -22.22 16.38 14.64
CA VAL A 201 -22.81 17.25 13.63
C VAL A 201 -24.11 16.66 13.10
N GLU A 202 -24.16 15.33 12.90
CA GLU A 202 -25.37 14.61 12.52
C GLU A 202 -26.48 14.74 13.57
N LYS A 203 -26.15 14.49 14.85
CA LYS A 203 -27.05 14.68 16.01
C LYS A 203 -27.59 16.12 16.05
N LYS A 204 -26.72 17.14 15.94
CA LYS A 204 -27.09 18.57 15.97
C LYS A 204 -27.94 18.99 14.77
N PHE A 205 -27.69 18.45 13.58
CA PHE A 205 -28.51 18.73 12.40
C PHE A 205 -29.88 18.06 12.45
N LEU A 206 -29.96 16.84 12.97
CA LEU A 206 -31.21 16.14 13.22
C LEU A 206 -32.09 16.89 14.22
N ASP A 207 -31.52 17.35 15.33
CA ASP A 207 -32.26 18.07 16.38
C ASP A 207 -32.78 19.44 15.89
N LYS A 208 -31.93 20.21 15.18
CA LYS A 208 -32.28 21.57 14.77
C LYS A 208 -33.08 21.67 13.47
N TYR A 209 -32.85 20.77 12.51
CA TYR A 209 -33.39 20.84 11.15
C TYR A 209 -34.19 19.60 10.75
N GLY A 210 -34.41 18.65 11.66
CA GLY A 210 -35.16 17.42 11.37
C GLY A 210 -36.61 17.71 11.01
N ILE A 211 -36.96 17.56 9.73
CA ILE A 211 -38.34 17.67 9.28
C ILE A 211 -39.01 16.31 9.48
N THR A 212 -40.01 16.29 10.36
CA THR A 212 -40.89 15.13 10.57
C THR A 212 -41.89 15.04 9.42
N GLN A 213 -41.77 14.04 8.55
CA GLN A 213 -42.87 13.68 7.66
C GLN A 213 -43.63 12.48 8.24
N SER A 214 -44.90 12.69 8.58
CA SER A 214 -45.87 11.60 8.66
C SER A 214 -46.16 11.17 7.23
N MET A 215 -45.71 9.98 6.86
CA MET A 215 -46.17 9.37 5.62
C MET A 215 -47.54 8.78 5.94
N ASP A 216 -48.61 9.51 5.60
CA ASP A 216 -49.95 8.92 5.55
C ASP A 216 -49.93 7.92 4.40
N GLN A 217 -49.68 6.65 4.73
CA GLN A 217 -49.90 5.57 3.81
C GLN A 217 -51.41 5.41 3.63
N GLU A 218 -51.98 6.20 2.74
CA GLU A 218 -53.29 5.94 2.16
C GLU A 218 -53.15 4.62 1.40
N ALA A 219 -53.45 3.53 2.11
CA ALA A 219 -53.70 2.25 1.50
C ALA A 219 -54.92 2.44 0.60
N THR A 220 -54.68 2.77 -0.67
CA THR A 220 -55.69 2.66 -1.72
C THR A 220 -56.11 1.19 -1.77
N LEU A 221 -57.17 0.85 -1.02
CA LEU A 221 -57.99 -0.31 -1.27
C LEU A 221 -58.45 -0.19 -2.72
N HIS A 222 -57.84 -0.99 -3.59
CA HIS A 222 -58.42 -1.27 -4.89
C HIS A 222 -59.75 -1.98 -4.66
N ASP A 223 -60.83 -1.19 -4.65
CA ASP A 223 -62.17 -1.68 -4.91
C ASP A 223 -62.24 -2.08 -6.38
N ASN A 224 -62.56 -3.35 -6.63
CA ASN A 224 -63.13 -3.81 -7.89
C ASN A 224 -64.03 -5.01 -7.58
N SER A 225 -65.32 -4.68 -7.49
CA SER A 225 -66.52 -5.50 -7.45
C SER A 225 -66.53 -6.83 -8.23
N GLN A 226 -66.87 -7.94 -7.53
CA GLN A 226 -67.93 -8.99 -7.75
C GLN A 226 -68.01 -9.74 -9.12
N PRO A 227 -68.53 -11.00 -9.29
CA PRO A 227 -69.67 -11.58 -8.53
C PRO A 227 -69.78 -13.12 -8.28
N SER A 228 -70.69 -13.45 -7.35
CA SER A 228 -71.56 -14.64 -7.25
C SER A 228 -70.94 -16.04 -7.02
N GLN A 229 -71.17 -16.60 -5.82
CA GLN A 229 -71.90 -17.87 -5.56
C GLN A 229 -71.82 -18.26 -4.06
N ALA A 230 -72.97 -18.58 -3.46
CA ALA A 230 -73.14 -19.23 -2.13
C ALA A 230 -73.40 -20.75 -2.33
N PRO A 231 -73.61 -21.62 -1.30
CA PRO A 231 -73.57 -21.44 0.18
C PRO A 231 -72.81 -22.57 0.93
N LEU A 232 -72.72 -22.50 2.28
CA LEU A 232 -73.00 -23.56 3.30
C LEU A 232 -72.02 -23.66 4.50
N LEU A 233 -72.63 -23.53 5.70
CA LEU A 233 -72.28 -24.13 7.02
C LEU A 233 -70.97 -23.63 7.68
N VAL A 234 -70.88 -23.22 8.95
CA VAL A 234 -71.56 -23.57 10.20
C VAL A 234 -71.50 -22.35 11.12
N SER A 235 -72.61 -22.08 11.83
CA SER A 235 -72.61 -21.23 13.02
C SER A 235 -72.45 -22.12 14.24
N THR A 236 -71.37 -21.95 15.00
CA THR A 236 -71.36 -22.32 16.42
C THR A 236 -70.28 -21.57 17.19
N ALA A 237 -70.76 -20.67 18.04
CA ALA A 237 -70.22 -20.18 19.30
C ALA A 237 -68.81 -20.64 19.72
N ALA A 238 -67.90 -19.68 19.94
CA ALA A 238 -67.67 -19.08 21.25
C ALA A 238 -66.31 -18.36 21.28
N SER A 239 -66.28 -17.26 22.03
CA SER A 239 -65.10 -16.70 22.69
C SER A 239 -64.12 -15.90 21.82
N SER A 240 -64.13 -14.59 22.11
CA SER A 240 -62.93 -13.74 22.21
C SER A 240 -61.93 -13.83 21.06
N LEU A 241 -62.12 -13.02 20.04
CA LEU A 241 -61.02 -12.62 19.16
C LEU A 241 -61.03 -11.10 19.07
N ILE A 242 -60.22 -10.52 19.95
CA ILE A 242 -59.24 -9.47 19.66
C ILE A 242 -59.65 -8.63 18.45
N GLN A 243 -60.27 -7.49 18.71
CA GLN A 243 -60.27 -6.40 17.76
C GLN A 243 -58.79 -6.15 17.40
N PRO A 244 -58.37 -6.30 16.13
CA PRO A 244 -57.06 -5.83 15.75
C PRO A 244 -57.18 -4.31 15.84
N THR A 245 -56.74 -3.77 16.98
CA THR A 245 -56.21 -2.42 16.98
C THR A 245 -54.99 -2.51 16.09
N THR A 246 -55.19 -2.26 14.80
CA THR A 246 -54.14 -1.91 13.87
C THR A 246 -53.50 -0.64 14.43
N LYS A 247 -52.54 -0.82 15.33
CA LYS A 247 -51.55 0.21 15.62
C LYS A 247 -50.83 0.42 14.30
N ILE A 248 -51.23 1.45 13.57
CA ILE A 248 -50.48 1.95 12.43
C ILE A 248 -49.06 2.16 12.97
N ILE A 249 -48.10 1.38 12.46
CA ILE A 249 -46.67 1.63 12.68
C ILE A 249 -46.42 2.96 11.98
N GLN A 250 -46.60 4.05 12.72
CA GLN A 250 -46.31 5.40 12.28
C GLN A 250 -44.78 5.50 12.17
N GLN A 251 -44.23 5.00 11.06
CA GLN A 251 -42.82 5.03 10.76
C GLN A 251 -42.46 6.46 10.34
N LYS A 252 -42.28 7.31 11.35
CA LYS A 252 -41.87 8.70 11.21
C LYS A 252 -40.47 8.74 10.60
N THR A 253 -40.36 9.18 9.34
CA THR A 253 -39.06 9.39 8.68
C THR A 253 -38.65 10.85 8.86
N ILE A 254 -37.46 11.06 9.40
CA ILE A 254 -36.87 12.40 9.55
C ILE A 254 -36.00 12.65 8.33
N LYS A 255 -36.29 13.70 7.55
CA LYS A 255 -35.47 14.12 6.41
C LYS A 255 -34.69 15.38 6.76
N LEU A 256 -33.37 15.35 6.49
CA LEU A 256 -32.51 16.52 6.60
C LEU A 256 -32.54 17.36 5.31
N PRO A 257 -32.36 18.68 5.40
CA PRO A 257 -32.20 19.53 4.22
C PRO A 257 -30.90 19.19 3.48
N LEU A 258 -30.90 19.39 2.15
CA LEU A 258 -29.79 19.01 1.26
C LEU A 258 -28.43 19.58 1.69
N TRP A 259 -28.39 20.80 2.23
CA TRP A 259 -27.16 21.44 2.70
C TRP A 259 -26.51 20.69 3.87
N CYS A 260 -27.31 20.23 4.84
CA CYS A 260 -26.82 19.43 5.95
C CYS A 260 -26.28 18.08 5.47
N THR A 261 -27.00 17.44 4.53
CA THR A 261 -26.57 16.19 3.91
C THR A 261 -25.23 16.36 3.17
N ILE A 262 -25.05 17.44 2.39
CA ILE A 262 -23.79 17.73 1.70
C ILE A 262 -22.64 17.90 2.70
N VAL A 263 -22.83 18.66 3.78
CA VAL A 263 -21.80 18.85 4.81
C VAL A 263 -21.42 17.51 5.45
N LEU A 264 -22.40 16.68 5.80
CA LEU A 264 -22.17 15.36 6.39
C LEU A 264 -21.46 14.41 5.42
N SER A 265 -21.81 14.46 4.13
CA SER A 265 -21.13 13.69 3.08
C SER A 265 -19.67 14.13 2.89
N VAL A 266 -19.38 15.43 2.94
CA VAL A 266 -18.01 15.93 2.84
C VAL A 266 -17.17 15.48 4.03
N LEU A 267 -17.69 15.58 5.26
CA LEU A 267 -17.02 15.06 6.46
C LEU A 267 -16.73 13.56 6.33
N TYR A 268 -17.70 12.78 5.83
CA TYR A 268 -17.50 11.36 5.55
C TYR A 268 -16.39 11.10 4.52
N MET A 269 -16.35 11.85 3.42
CA MET A 269 -15.30 11.69 2.40
C MET A 269 -13.91 12.03 2.95
N ILE A 270 -13.79 13.04 3.83
CA ILE A 270 -12.53 13.38 4.49
C ILE A 270 -12.10 12.26 5.44
N ALA A 271 -13.00 11.76 6.31
CA ALA A 271 -12.72 10.66 7.21
C ALA A 271 -12.29 9.38 6.45
N LEU A 272 -12.99 9.06 5.37
CA LEU A 272 -12.66 7.93 4.49
C LEU A 272 -11.27 8.09 3.86
N THR A 273 -10.93 9.28 3.40
CA THR A 273 -9.60 9.59 2.85
C THR A 273 -8.50 9.35 3.89
N MET A 274 -8.70 9.85 5.13
CA MET A 274 -7.77 9.66 6.23
C MET A 274 -7.61 8.18 6.61
N GLY A 275 -8.71 7.43 6.62
CA GLY A 275 -8.70 5.98 6.84
C GLY A 275 -7.89 5.23 5.80
N TYR A 276 -8.03 5.57 4.51
CA TYR A 276 -7.23 4.98 3.45
C TYR A 276 -5.74 5.36 3.54
N LEU A 277 -5.40 6.58 3.96
CA LEU A 277 -4.01 6.95 4.19
C LEU A 277 -3.38 6.10 5.31
N ILE A 278 -4.08 5.87 6.42
CA ILE A 278 -3.59 5.00 7.51
C ILE A 278 -3.48 3.55 7.03
N MET A 279 -4.44 3.07 6.24
CA MET A 279 -4.36 1.74 5.61
C MET A 279 -3.13 1.61 4.70
N LEU A 280 -2.80 2.64 3.91
CA LEU A 280 -1.57 2.65 3.10
C LEU A 280 -0.33 2.51 3.97
N VAL A 281 -0.29 3.17 5.15
CA VAL A 281 0.83 3.04 6.10
C VAL A 281 0.97 1.60 6.60
N ALA A 282 -0.14 0.91 6.91
CA ALA A 282 -0.10 -0.48 7.34
C ALA A 282 0.46 -1.41 6.25
N MET A 283 0.19 -1.11 4.99
CA MET A 283 0.70 -1.85 3.83
C MET A 283 2.17 -1.58 3.51
N LEU A 284 2.82 -0.61 4.16
CA LEU A 284 4.27 -0.39 4.00
C LEU A 284 5.08 -1.53 4.65
N TYR A 285 4.47 -2.27 5.60
CA TYR A 285 5.12 -3.30 6.42
C TYR A 285 6.33 -2.81 7.23
N GLU A 286 6.33 -1.53 7.63
CA GLU A 286 7.33 -1.00 8.55
C GLU A 286 6.83 -1.12 10.00
N THR A 287 7.57 -1.81 10.85
CA THR A 287 7.10 -2.13 12.20
C THR A 287 6.85 -0.87 13.04
N GLY A 288 7.71 0.15 12.96
CA GLY A 288 7.56 1.35 13.78
C GLY A 288 6.38 2.22 13.37
N LEU A 289 6.17 2.46 12.07
CA LEU A 289 5.02 3.21 11.55
C LEU A 289 3.71 2.45 11.75
N PHE A 290 3.72 1.11 11.69
CA PHE A 290 2.56 0.29 12.01
C PHE A 290 2.16 0.44 13.49
N ILE A 291 3.14 0.40 14.40
CA ILE A 291 2.89 0.67 15.83
C ILE A 291 2.40 2.10 16.02
N ALA A 292 2.95 3.09 15.31
CA ALA A 292 2.50 4.48 15.33
C ALA A 292 1.02 4.61 14.93
N ALA A 293 0.58 3.88 13.90
CA ALA A 293 -0.81 3.86 13.48
C ALA A 293 -1.73 3.27 14.55
N ILE A 294 -1.36 2.13 15.15
CA ILE A 294 -2.12 1.52 16.24
C ILE A 294 -2.20 2.46 17.45
N LEU A 295 -1.08 3.09 17.83
CA LEU A 295 -1.05 4.06 18.93
C LEU A 295 -1.91 5.28 18.63
N GLY A 296 -1.85 5.83 17.42
CA GLY A 296 -2.67 6.98 17.02
C GLY A 296 -4.16 6.67 17.09
N LEU A 297 -4.59 5.54 16.51
CA LEU A 297 -5.99 5.11 16.56
C LEU A 297 -6.42 4.78 18.00
N GLY A 298 -5.59 4.10 18.79
CA GLY A 298 -5.88 3.75 20.18
C GLY A 298 -5.98 4.97 21.09
N ILE A 299 -5.08 5.96 20.93
CA ILE A 299 -5.14 7.23 21.65
C ILE A 299 -6.35 8.06 21.20
N GLY A 300 -6.63 8.12 19.90
CA GLY A 300 -7.80 8.80 19.36
C GLY A 300 -9.10 8.23 19.94
N PHE A 301 -9.22 6.90 19.92
CA PHE A 301 -10.32 6.19 20.57
C PHE A 301 -10.41 6.57 22.04
N TYR A 302 -9.31 6.46 22.80
CA TYR A 302 -9.33 6.78 24.23
C TYR A 302 -9.75 8.24 24.53
N LEU A 303 -9.37 9.21 23.70
CA LEU A 303 -9.65 10.62 23.92
C LEU A 303 -11.06 11.05 23.52
N PHE A 304 -11.59 10.51 22.42
CA PHE A 304 -12.87 10.97 21.84
C PHE A 304 -14.01 9.99 22.09
N LYS A 305 -13.70 8.71 22.30
CA LYS A 305 -14.66 7.67 22.62
C LYS A 305 -14.80 7.54 24.13
N GLU A 306 -15.17 8.61 24.80
CA GLU A 306 -15.61 8.52 26.20
C GLU A 306 -17.07 8.02 26.25
N THR A 307 -17.22 6.78 26.74
CA THR A 307 -18.15 6.47 27.84
C THR A 307 -19.59 7.00 27.73
N GLU A 308 -20.26 6.94 26.57
CA GLU A 308 -21.74 7.06 26.47
C GLU A 308 -22.47 5.83 27.07
N GLN A 309 -21.98 5.29 28.21
CA GLN A 309 -22.75 4.39 29.08
C GLN A 309 -23.42 5.13 30.25
N ASP A 310 -23.20 6.44 30.43
CA ASP A 310 -23.91 7.24 31.43
C ASP A 310 -24.97 8.12 30.77
N GLU A 311 -26.01 7.46 30.25
CA GLU A 311 -27.43 7.81 30.37
C GLU A 311 -28.21 6.98 29.34
N MET A 312 -28.43 5.71 29.68
CA MET A 312 -29.78 5.19 29.45
C MET A 312 -30.73 6.01 30.35
N SER A 313 -31.04 7.25 29.97
CA SER A 313 -32.33 7.86 30.30
C SER A 313 -33.37 7.07 29.50
N GLY A 314 -33.56 5.81 29.90
CA GLY A 314 -34.79 5.11 29.66
C GLY A 314 -35.85 6.04 30.22
N ASN A 315 -36.66 6.59 29.32
CA ASN A 315 -37.93 7.20 29.65
C ASN A 315 -38.58 6.29 30.70
N ILE A 316 -38.64 6.76 31.95
CA ILE A 316 -39.45 6.12 32.98
C ILE A 316 -40.87 6.25 32.46
N ASP A 317 -41.39 5.17 31.87
CA ASP A 317 -42.81 5.10 31.55
C ASP A 317 -43.58 5.28 32.86
N PRO A 318 -44.53 6.22 32.96
CA PRO A 318 -45.27 6.54 34.19
C PRO A 318 -46.24 5.44 34.66
N CYS A 319 -46.07 4.19 34.22
CA CYS A 319 -46.97 3.08 34.51
C CYS A 319 -46.51 2.18 35.67
N CYS A 320 -45.37 2.45 36.31
CA CYS A 320 -44.89 1.69 37.47
C CYS A 320 -44.99 2.46 38.81
N SER A 321 -46.10 3.16 39.03
CA SER A 321 -46.51 3.67 40.34
C SER A 321 -47.93 3.21 40.68
N THR A 322 -48.07 1.94 41.03
CA THR A 322 -49.14 1.43 41.92
C THR A 322 -48.62 0.22 42.68
#